data_AF-A0A1F6GV18-F1
#
_entry.id   AF-A0A1F6GV18-F1
#
_cell.length_a   1.000
_cell.length_b   1.000
_cell.length_c   1.000
_cell.angle_alpha   90.00
_cell.angle_beta   90.00
_cell.angle_gamma   90.00
#
_symmetry.space_group_name_H-M   'P 1'
#
loop_
_entity.id
_entity.type
_entity.pdbx_description
1 polymer ?
#
loop_
_entity_poly.entity_id
_entity_poly.type
_entity_poly.pdbx_seq_one_letter_code
_entity_poly.pdbx_strand_id
1 'polypeptide(L)' 'MGSLKKRVLFGVVLAVLALGGCKDFQEEDAPSDHTINKGGHFHKTGLGDPETNCTECHGSSLQGGGEAPSCYNCHGQRW' A
#
# COMPACT_ATOMS: atom_id res chain seq x y z
N MET A 1 15.36 44.91 -15.59
CA MET A 1 15.26 43.54 -16.17
C MET A 1 15.56 42.38 -15.19
N GLY A 2 15.93 42.63 -13.92
CA GLY A 2 16.32 41.56 -12.97
C GLY A 2 15.20 40.94 -12.11
N SER A 3 14.05 41.60 -11.97
CA SER A 3 12.99 41.16 -11.05
C SER A 3 12.07 40.08 -11.67
N LEU A 4 11.87 40.12 -12.99
CA LEU A 4 11.02 39.16 -13.70
C LEU A 4 11.66 37.75 -13.76
N LYS A 5 12.97 37.66 -13.99
CA LYS A 5 13.69 36.37 -14.01
C LYS A 5 13.70 35.67 -12.65
N LYS A 6 13.82 36.43 -11.54
CA LYS A 6 13.73 35.88 -10.17
C LYS A 6 12.33 35.36 -9.83
N ARG A 7 11.28 36.06 -10.26
CA ARG A 7 9.88 35.64 -10.05
C ARG A 7 9.51 34.39 -10.87
N VAL A 8 10.01 34.30 -12.11
CA VAL A 8 9.83 33.10 -12.94
C VAL A 8 10.59 31.91 -12.35
N LEU A 9 11.85 32.09 -11.91
CA LEU A 9 12.61 31.01 -11.26
C LEU A 9 11.97 30.53 -9.95
N PHE A 10 11.45 31.44 -9.13
CA PHE A 10 10.77 31.09 -7.87
C PHE A 10 9.41 30.41 -8.09
N GLY A 11 8.67 30.83 -9.13
CA GLY A 11 7.39 30.23 -9.51
C GLY A 11 7.52 28.82 -10.11
N VAL A 12 8.58 28.58 -10.88
CA VAL A 12 8.86 27.25 -11.46
C VAL A 12 9.30 26.25 -10.38
N VAL A 13 10.09 26.68 -9.39
CA VAL A 13 10.49 25.81 -8.27
C VAL A 13 9.30 25.39 -7.40
N LEU A 14 8.32 26.28 -7.17
CA LEU A 14 7.09 25.91 -6.45
C LEU A 14 6.19 24.94 -7.24
N ALA A 15 6.16 25.04 -8.57
CA ALA A 15 5.32 24.19 -9.41
C ALA A 15 5.86 22.75 -9.53
N VAL A 16 7.18 22.55 -9.48
CA VAL A 16 7.79 21.20 -9.54
C VAL A 16 7.59 20.41 -8.23
N LEU A 17 7.48 21.09 -7.08
CA LEU A 17 7.18 20.47 -5.78
C LEU A 17 5.73 19.97 -5.66
N ALA A 18 4.80 20.50 -6.46
CA ALA A 18 3.38 20.12 -6.41
C ALA A 18 3.04 18.84 -7.22
N LEU A 19 3.98 18.31 -7.99
CA LEU A 19 3.76 17.13 -8.86
C LEU A 19 4.48 15.87 -8.39
N GLY A 20 5.31 15.93 -7.33
CA GLY A 20 6.14 14.81 -6.88
C GLY A 20 5.50 13.86 -5.85
N GLY A 21 4.17 13.83 -5.74
CA GLY A 21 3.48 13.34 -4.53
C GLY A 21 2.45 12.22 -4.71
N CYS A 22 2.46 11.43 -5.78
CA CYS A 22 1.69 10.18 -5.83
C CYS A 22 2.68 9.02 -5.83
N LYS A 23 2.96 8.45 -4.65
CA LYS A 23 3.52 7.10 -4.59
C LYS A 23 2.42 6.17 -5.07
N ASP A 24 2.52 5.67 -6.28
CA ASP A 24 1.76 4.51 -6.73
C ASP A 24 2.11 3.36 -5.76
N PHE A 25 1.11 2.83 -5.05
CA PHE A 25 1.28 1.63 -4.22
C PHE A 25 1.53 0.48 -5.18
N GLN A 26 2.79 0.15 -5.39
CA GLN A 26 3.15 -0.91 -6.31
C GLN A 26 2.77 -2.26 -5.67
N GLU A 27 2.13 -3.11 -6.46
CA GLU A 27 1.74 -4.49 -6.16
C GLU A 27 2.93 -5.42 -5.77
N GLU A 28 4.14 -4.85 -5.66
CA GLU A 28 5.42 -5.53 -5.43
C GLU A 28 5.76 -5.77 -3.95
N ASP A 29 4.99 -5.20 -3.01
CA ASP A 29 5.27 -5.32 -1.58
C ASP A 29 4.79 -6.65 -0.97
N ALA A 30 3.87 -7.36 -1.63
CA ALA A 30 3.35 -8.63 -1.13
C ALA A 30 4.27 -9.81 -1.52
N PRO A 31 4.45 -10.82 -0.65
CA PRO A 31 5.16 -12.04 -1.01
C PRO A 31 4.54 -12.72 -2.23
N SER A 32 5.39 -13.32 -3.08
CA SER A 32 4.98 -13.91 -4.37
C SER A 32 3.98 -15.08 -4.28
N ASP A 33 3.67 -15.56 -3.07
CA ASP A 33 2.70 -16.63 -2.82
C ASP A 33 1.25 -16.10 -2.64
N HIS A 34 1.05 -14.79 -2.62
CA HIS A 34 -0.25 -14.15 -2.63
C HIS A 34 -0.79 -14.09 -4.07
N THR A 35 -1.26 -15.23 -4.58
CA THR A 35 -1.62 -15.40 -6.01
C THR A 35 -3.12 -15.61 -6.25
N ILE A 36 -3.91 -15.83 -5.21
CA ILE A 36 -5.35 -16.08 -5.34
C ILE A 36 -6.09 -14.76 -5.47
N ASN A 37 -6.50 -14.43 -6.70
CA ASN A 37 -7.24 -13.21 -6.98
C ASN A 37 -8.73 -13.36 -6.60
N LYS A 38 -9.20 -12.51 -5.69
CA LYS A 38 -10.61 -12.29 -5.39
C LYS A 38 -10.98 -10.84 -5.68
N GLY A 39 -11.53 -10.58 -6.87
CA GLY A 39 -12.02 -9.26 -7.23
C GLY A 39 -10.94 -8.18 -7.27
N GLY A 40 -9.69 -8.54 -7.61
CA GLY A 40 -8.54 -7.65 -7.61
C GLY A 40 -7.74 -7.64 -6.31
N HIS A 41 -8.18 -8.38 -5.27
CA HIS A 41 -7.42 -8.54 -4.03
C HIS A 41 -6.76 -9.91 -3.97
N PHE A 42 -5.44 -9.91 -3.91
CA PHE A 42 -4.64 -11.12 -3.92
C PHE A 42 -4.46 -11.71 -2.51
N HIS A 43 -4.62 -13.02 -2.41
CA HIS A 43 -4.52 -13.79 -1.18
C HIS A 43 -3.54 -14.94 -1.34
N LYS A 44 -2.95 -15.40 -0.23
CA LYS A 44 -2.17 -16.63 -0.19
C LYS A 44 -3.07 -17.88 -0.17
N THR A 45 -2.57 -18.99 -0.67
CA THR A 45 -3.18 -20.31 -0.44
C THR A 45 -3.34 -20.58 1.06
N GLY A 46 -4.50 -21.11 1.46
CA GLY A 46 -4.85 -21.29 2.88
C GLY A 46 -5.70 -20.15 3.46
N LEU A 47 -6.14 -19.18 2.64
CA LEU A 47 -7.02 -18.07 3.07
C LEU A 47 -8.33 -18.49 3.77
N GLY A 48 -8.75 -19.76 3.67
CA GLY A 48 -9.92 -20.29 4.37
C GLY A 48 -9.64 -20.71 5.82
N ASP A 49 -8.38 -20.73 6.23
CA ASP A 49 -7.92 -21.04 7.57
C ASP A 49 -6.77 -20.08 7.97
N PRO A 50 -7.07 -18.79 8.14
CA PRO A 50 -6.04 -17.76 8.30
C PRO A 50 -5.31 -17.85 9.65
N GLU A 51 -5.96 -18.38 10.69
CA GLU A 51 -5.36 -18.56 12.02
C GLU A 51 -4.14 -19.49 11.95
N THR A 52 -4.23 -20.53 11.11
CA THR A 52 -3.13 -21.48 10.86
C THR A 52 -2.09 -20.96 9.87
N ASN A 53 -2.51 -20.23 8.83
CA ASN A 53 -1.68 -19.98 7.65
C ASN A 53 -1.06 -18.58 7.57
N CYS A 54 -1.55 -17.62 8.35
CA CYS A 54 -1.28 -16.20 8.12
C CYS A 54 -0.75 -15.47 9.37
N THR A 55 -0.96 -16.03 10.57
CA THR A 55 -0.66 -15.36 11.85
C THR A 55 0.82 -15.10 12.09
N GLU A 56 1.71 -15.82 11.42
CA GLU A 56 3.16 -15.60 11.48
C GLU A 56 3.55 -14.19 11.02
N CYS A 57 2.93 -13.68 9.94
CA CYS A 57 3.23 -12.37 9.39
C CYS A 57 2.14 -11.33 9.69
N HIS A 58 0.87 -11.73 9.67
CA HIS A 58 -0.28 -10.83 9.87
C HIS A 58 -0.70 -10.69 11.34
N GLY A 59 0.11 -11.21 12.26
CA GLY A 59 -0.13 -11.17 13.70
C GLY A 59 -1.12 -12.22 14.18
N SER A 60 -1.01 -12.59 15.45
CA SER A 60 -1.85 -13.63 16.08
C SER A 60 -3.34 -13.30 16.07
N SER A 61 -3.70 -12.02 16.05
CA SER A 61 -5.09 -11.55 15.96
C SER A 61 -5.55 -11.27 14.53
N LEU A 62 -4.69 -11.44 13.52
CA LEU A 62 -4.92 -11.09 12.11
C LEU A 62 -5.18 -9.58 11.87
N GLN A 63 -4.79 -8.75 12.83
CA GLN A 63 -4.90 -7.29 12.75
C GLN A 63 -3.73 -6.64 11.99
N GLY A 64 -2.85 -7.45 11.41
CA GLY A 64 -1.63 -6.99 10.74
C GLY A 64 -0.45 -6.86 11.70
N GLY A 65 0.70 -6.48 11.15
CA GLY A 65 1.94 -6.28 11.88
C GLY A 65 3.09 -5.96 10.94
N GLY A 66 3.98 -5.04 11.32
CA GLY A 66 5.03 -4.57 10.41
C GLY A 66 4.45 -4.00 9.11
N GLU A 67 4.81 -4.61 7.99
CA GLU A 67 4.33 -4.27 6.63
C GLU A 67 3.06 -5.07 6.25
N ALA A 68 2.70 -6.10 7.01
CA ALA A 68 1.56 -6.96 6.71
C ALA A 68 0.24 -6.26 7.07
N PRO A 69 -0.75 -6.19 6.14
CA PRO A 69 -2.01 -5.53 6.38
C PRO A 69 -2.94 -6.32 7.31
N SER A 70 -3.89 -5.62 7.93
CA SER A 70 -4.98 -6.20 8.69
C SER A 70 -6.00 -6.87 7.79
N CYS A 71 -6.41 -8.11 8.12
CA CYS A 71 -7.50 -8.78 7.41
C CYS A 71 -8.83 -8.01 7.57
N TYR A 72 -8.98 -7.31 8.68
CA TYR A 72 -10.19 -6.55 9.02
C TYR A 72 -10.31 -5.21 8.29
N ASN A 73 -9.34 -4.86 7.44
CA ASN A 73 -9.47 -3.71 6.55
C ASN A 73 -10.59 -3.93 5.51
N CYS A 74 -10.85 -5.19 5.14
CA CYS A 74 -11.86 -5.55 4.15
C CYS A 74 -12.86 -6.59 4.68
N HIS A 75 -12.46 -7.45 5.62
CA HIS A 75 -13.31 -8.53 6.15
C HIS A 75 -13.85 -8.23 7.56
N GLY A 76 -14.98 -8.83 7.90
CA GLY A 76 -15.45 -8.90 9.29
C GLY A 76 -14.92 -10.16 10.00
N GLN A 77 -15.55 -10.55 11.11
CA GLN A 77 -15.26 -11.83 11.78
C GLN A 77 -15.72 -13.07 10.98
N ARG A 78 -16.46 -12.86 9.89
CA ARG A 78 -16.92 -13.92 8.98
C ARG A 78 -16.45 -13.55 7.58
N TRP A 79 -15.82 -14.51 6.90
CA TRP A 79 -15.09 -14.36 5.64
C TRP A 79 -15.81 -15.09 4.51
#